data_AF-A0A7J6UIL7-F1
#
_entry.id   AF-A0A7J6UIL7-F1
#
_cell.length_a   1.000
_cell.length_b   1.000
_cell.length_c   1.000
_cell.angle_alpha   90.00
_cell.angle_beta   90.00
_cell.angle_gamma   90.00
#
_symmetry.space_group_name_H-M   'P 1'
#
loop_
_entity.id
_entity.type
_entity.pdbx_description
1 polymer ?
#
loop_
_entity_poly.entity_id
_entity_poly.type
_entity_poly.pdbx_seq_one_letter_code
_entity_poly.pdbx_strand_id
1 'polypeptide(L)'
;GFVAKETEIEFHNGESGTVRVSSSKPIQRQIFAPDFNFEDLGIGGLSKEFADIFRRAFASRVFPPQVVKNLGITHVRGMLLYGPPGTGKTLIARQIAKFLRAREPKIVNGPEILDKYVGQSEAKIRELFADAEEEQKKEGDNSQLHIIIFDEIDAICRQRGTVSGGTGV
;
A
#
# COMPACT_ATOMS: atom_id res chain seq x y z
N GLY A 1 43.14 5.40 9.59
CA GLY A 1 42.81 5.49 8.16
C GLY A 1 42.98 6.93 7.72
N PHE A 2 43.57 7.15 6.54
CA PHE A 2 43.70 8.50 5.96
C PHE A 2 42.39 8.85 5.24
N VAL A 3 41.86 10.04 5.52
CA VAL A 3 40.69 10.59 4.81
C VAL A 3 41.22 11.52 3.72
N ALA A 4 40.86 11.26 2.47
CA ALA A 4 41.22 12.07 1.30
C ALA A 4 40.02 12.92 0.87
N LYS A 5 40.24 13.89 -0.03
CA LYS A 5 39.15 14.73 -0.58
C LYS A 5 38.07 13.92 -1.32
N GLU A 6 38.42 12.73 -1.80
CA GLU A 6 37.53 11.84 -2.54
C GLU A 6 36.79 10.84 -1.62
N THR A 7 37.06 10.87 -0.32
CA THR A 7 36.41 9.98 0.62
C THR A 7 34.95 10.37 0.79
N GLU A 8 34.04 9.49 0.36
CA GLU A 8 32.61 9.63 0.63
C GLU A 8 32.33 9.35 2.12
N ILE A 9 31.64 10.28 2.78
CA ILE A 9 31.26 10.18 4.19
C ILE A 9 29.76 9.95 4.27
N GLU A 10 29.37 8.79 4.78
CA GLU A 10 27.97 8.44 5.02
C GLU A 10 27.62 8.71 6.49
N PHE A 11 26.56 9.48 6.71
CA PHE A 11 26.06 9.80 8.05
C PHE A 11 24.83 8.95 8.34
N HIS A 12 24.90 8.13 9.39
CA HIS A 12 23.76 7.35 9.88
C HIS A 12 23.20 8.00 11.15
N ASN A 13 21.88 8.08 11.28
CA ASN A 13 21.26 8.44 12.55
C ASN A 13 21.19 7.20 13.45
N GLY A 14 21.60 7.34 14.71
CA GLY A 14 21.43 6.28 15.71
C GLY A 14 19.96 6.16 16.13
N GLU A 15 19.56 5.00 16.67
CA GLU A 15 18.19 4.67 17.08
C GLU A 15 17.56 5.68 18.07
N SER A 16 18.34 6.55 18.71
CA SER A 16 17.88 7.58 19.65
C SER A 16 18.33 9.01 19.29
N GLY A 17 18.80 9.25 18.07
CA GLY A 17 19.30 10.56 17.66
C GLY A 17 18.20 11.54 17.29
N THR A 18 18.18 12.71 17.94
CA THR A 18 17.31 13.86 17.63
C THR A 18 17.74 14.64 16.38
N VAL A 19 18.86 14.26 15.76
CA VAL A 19 19.45 14.96 14.61
C VAL A 19 18.87 14.41 13.31
N ARG A 20 18.14 15.25 12.58
CA ARG A 20 17.60 14.91 11.26
C ARG A 20 18.66 15.15 10.18
N VAL A 21 19.45 14.14 9.88
CA VAL A 21 20.43 14.15 8.77
C VAL A 21 19.65 14.29 7.46
N SER A 22 19.76 15.44 6.82
CA SER A 22 19.10 15.72 5.54
C SER A 22 20.14 15.59 4.42
N SER A 23 20.09 14.48 3.69
CA SER A 23 20.90 14.31 2.48
C SER A 23 20.21 15.02 1.31
N SER A 24 20.99 15.76 0.51
CA SER A 24 20.51 16.45 -0.70
C SER A 24 20.23 15.51 -1.87
N LYS A 25 20.61 14.23 -1.76
CA LYS A 25 20.25 13.21 -2.75
C LYS A 25 18.80 12.78 -2.48
N PRO A 26 17.86 12.98 -3.43
CA PRO A 26 16.52 12.43 -3.28
C PRO A 26 16.65 10.92 -3.17
N ILE A 27 16.12 10.34 -2.09
CA ILE A 27 16.00 8.89 -1.97
C ILE A 27 15.01 8.47 -3.06
N GLN A 28 15.52 8.06 -4.23
CA GLN A 28 14.72 7.42 -5.27
C GLN A 28 14.32 6.06 -4.72
N ARG A 29 13.18 6.00 -4.05
CA ARG A 29 12.59 4.73 -3.65
C ARG A 29 12.08 4.07 -4.91
N GLN A 30 12.78 3.04 -5.35
CA GLN A 30 12.27 2.12 -6.36
C GLN A 30 11.13 1.33 -5.70
N ILE A 31 9.93 1.88 -5.79
CA ILE A 31 8.70 1.24 -5.29
C ILE A 31 8.39 -0.02 -6.08
N PHE A 32 8.80 -0.03 -7.35
CA PHE A 32 8.78 -1.22 -8.19
C PHE A 32 10.10 -1.97 -8.05
N ALA A 33 10.02 -3.29 -7.97
CA ALA A 33 11.19 -4.11 -8.27
C ALA A 33 11.69 -3.79 -9.69
N PRO A 34 13.01 -3.78 -9.94
CA PRO A 34 13.58 -3.50 -11.26
C PRO A 34 13.08 -4.48 -12.34
N ASP A 35 12.57 -5.64 -11.95
CA ASP A 35 12.09 -6.73 -12.83
C ASP A 35 10.55 -6.83 -12.89
N PHE A 36 9.84 -5.70 -12.77
CA PHE A 36 8.37 -5.74 -12.79
C PHE A 36 7.81 -5.86 -14.21
N ASN A 37 7.51 -7.10 -14.62
CA ASN A 37 6.77 -7.40 -15.84
C ASN A 37 5.35 -7.89 -15.51
N PHE A 38 4.34 -7.26 -16.12
CA PHE A 38 2.94 -7.66 -15.96
C PHE A 38 2.65 -9.04 -16.58
N GLU A 39 3.50 -9.51 -17.47
CA GLU A 39 3.42 -10.84 -18.09
C GLU A 39 3.72 -11.95 -17.07
N ASP A 40 4.59 -11.69 -16.10
CA ASP A 40 4.94 -12.62 -15.01
C ASP A 40 3.80 -12.78 -13.98
N LEU A 41 2.80 -11.89 -14.01
CA LEU A 41 1.62 -11.98 -13.16
C LEU A 41 0.67 -13.11 -13.57
N GLY A 42 0.90 -13.76 -14.72
CA GLY A 42 0.07 -14.85 -15.23
C GLY A 42 -1.33 -14.41 -15.68
N ILE A 43 -1.52 -13.10 -15.92
CA ILE A 43 -2.80 -12.51 -16.33
C ILE A 43 -2.82 -12.46 -17.87
N GLY A 44 -3.35 -13.49 -18.51
CA GLY A 44 -3.51 -13.52 -19.97
C GLY A 44 -4.58 -12.53 -20.46
N GLY A 45 -4.26 -11.74 -21.49
CA GLY A 45 -5.24 -11.01 -22.31
C GLY A 45 -5.63 -9.59 -21.88
N LEU A 46 -5.49 -9.21 -20.60
CA LEU A 46 -5.85 -7.87 -20.08
C LEU A 46 -4.64 -7.08 -19.56
N SER A 47 -3.43 -7.54 -19.88
CA SER A 47 -2.18 -7.12 -19.24
C SER A 47 -1.83 -5.66 -19.52
N LYS A 48 -2.11 -5.12 -20.73
CA LYS A 48 -1.74 -3.74 -21.12
C LYS A 48 -2.59 -2.66 -20.45
N GLU A 49 -3.91 -2.76 -20.55
CA GLU A 49 -4.81 -1.77 -19.93
C GLU A 49 -4.68 -1.78 -18.40
N PHE A 50 -4.58 -2.98 -17.83
CA PHE A 50 -4.35 -3.15 -16.40
C PHE A 50 -3.00 -2.55 -15.99
N ALA A 51 -1.94 -2.79 -16.77
CA ALA A 51 -0.63 -2.21 -16.54
C ALA A 51 -0.66 -0.68 -16.59
N ASP A 52 -1.38 -0.09 -17.53
CA ASP A 52 -1.48 1.36 -17.66
C ASP A 52 -2.23 1.99 -16.48
N ILE A 53 -3.35 1.40 -16.05
CA ILE A 53 -4.10 1.86 -14.88
C ILE A 53 -3.24 1.77 -13.63
N PHE A 54 -2.56 0.63 -13.46
CA PHE A 54 -1.71 0.38 -12.32
C PHE A 54 -0.51 1.34 -12.30
N ARG A 55 0.19 1.47 -13.43
CA ARG A 55 1.29 2.42 -13.60
C ARG A 55 0.83 3.84 -13.28
N ARG A 56 -0.36 4.26 -13.72
CA ARG A 56 -0.90 5.60 -13.39
C ARG A 56 -1.18 5.76 -11.90
N ALA A 57 -1.75 4.76 -11.25
CA ALA A 57 -2.06 4.82 -9.81
C ALA A 57 -0.79 4.97 -8.97
N PHE A 58 0.26 4.22 -9.31
CA PHE A 58 1.51 4.19 -8.56
C PHE A 58 2.56 5.18 -9.06
N ALA A 59 2.39 5.77 -10.25
CA ALA A 59 3.33 6.76 -10.80
C ALA A 59 3.56 7.93 -9.85
N SER A 60 2.50 8.39 -9.19
CA SER A 60 2.57 9.45 -8.17
C SER A 60 3.59 9.14 -7.06
N ARG A 61 3.79 7.87 -6.73
CA ARG A 61 4.73 7.44 -5.69
C ARG A 61 6.17 7.23 -6.22
N VAL A 62 6.34 7.03 -7.53
CA VAL A 62 7.66 6.89 -8.17
C VAL A 62 8.37 8.23 -8.31
N PHE A 63 7.60 9.31 -8.51
CA PHE A 63 8.18 10.65 -8.61
C PHE A 63 8.63 11.19 -7.25
N PRO A 64 9.70 12.02 -7.20
CA PRO A 64 10.13 12.66 -5.97
C PRO A 64 8.98 13.46 -5.33
N PRO A 65 8.81 13.41 -3.99
CA PRO A 65 7.70 14.06 -3.30
C PRO A 65 7.65 15.57 -3.55
N GLN A 66 8.80 16.21 -3.79
CA GLN A 66 8.87 17.63 -4.16
C GLN A 66 8.15 17.93 -5.49
N VAL A 67 8.33 17.07 -6.50
CA VAL A 67 7.69 17.22 -7.81
C VAL A 67 6.18 17.01 -7.68
N VAL A 68 5.77 15.96 -6.95
CA VAL A 68 4.37 15.63 -6.71
C VAL A 68 3.64 16.77 -5.98
N LYS A 69 4.29 17.36 -4.98
CA LYS A 69 3.75 18.49 -4.20
C LYS A 69 3.61 19.75 -5.05
N ASN A 70 4.59 20.07 -5.89
CA ASN A 70 4.53 21.22 -6.79
C ASN A 70 3.44 21.07 -7.86
N LEU A 71 3.17 19.84 -8.28
CA LEU A 71 2.09 19.53 -9.23
C LEU A 71 0.72 19.38 -8.57
N GLY A 72 0.63 19.45 -7.23
CA GLY A 72 -0.63 19.28 -6.49
C GLY A 72 -1.25 17.88 -6.65
N ILE A 73 -0.45 16.87 -6.99
CA ILE A 73 -0.96 15.52 -7.29
C ILE A 73 -1.23 14.80 -5.97
N THR A 74 -2.48 14.36 -5.78
CA THR A 74 -2.84 13.50 -4.67
C THR A 74 -2.55 12.04 -4.99
N HIS A 75 -1.84 11.35 -4.09
CA HIS A 75 -1.60 9.91 -4.21
C HIS A 75 -2.91 9.11 -4.16
N VAL A 76 -2.99 8.04 -4.96
CA VAL A 76 -4.10 7.09 -4.92
C VAL A 76 -4.12 6.40 -3.55
N ARG A 77 -5.28 6.41 -2.90
CA ARG A 77 -5.47 5.84 -1.55
C ARG A 77 -5.86 4.37 -1.55
N GLY A 78 -6.42 3.87 -2.65
CA GLY A 78 -6.86 2.48 -2.78
C GLY A 78 -7.30 2.15 -4.19
N MET A 79 -7.38 0.86 -4.47
CA MET A 79 -7.87 0.29 -5.73
C MET A 79 -8.89 -0.79 -5.42
N LEU A 80 -9.98 -0.84 -6.17
CA LEU A 80 -10.99 -1.88 -6.06
C LEU A 80 -10.97 -2.74 -7.33
N LEU A 81 -10.72 -4.04 -7.16
CA LEU A 81 -10.82 -5.02 -8.24
C LEU A 81 -12.18 -5.69 -8.19
N TYR A 82 -13.00 -5.49 -9.23
CA TYR A 82 -14.34 -6.08 -9.34
C TYR A 82 -14.48 -6.85 -10.65
N GLY A 83 -15.27 -7.91 -10.64
CA GLY A 83 -15.58 -8.71 -11.83
C GLY A 83 -16.09 -10.11 -11.49
N PRO A 84 -16.50 -10.89 -12.50
CA PRO A 84 -17.01 -12.26 -12.32
C PRO A 84 -16.06 -13.17 -11.55
N PRO A 85 -16.54 -14.20 -10.83
CA PRO A 85 -15.65 -15.17 -10.18
C PRO A 85 -14.75 -15.86 -11.22
N GLY A 86 -13.53 -16.22 -10.81
CA GLY A 86 -12.57 -16.91 -11.70
C GLY A 86 -11.68 -15.99 -12.56
N THR A 87 -11.85 -14.67 -12.54
CA THR A 87 -10.99 -13.72 -13.29
C THR A 87 -9.65 -13.39 -12.62
N GLY A 88 -9.23 -14.16 -11.60
CA GLY A 88 -7.91 -14.01 -10.98
C GLY A 88 -7.72 -12.80 -10.05
N LYS A 89 -8.77 -12.02 -9.71
CA LYS A 89 -8.68 -10.79 -8.87
C LYS A 89 -7.84 -10.95 -7.60
N THR A 90 -8.09 -12.01 -6.83
CA THR A 90 -7.33 -12.33 -5.61
C THR A 90 -5.85 -12.59 -5.90
N LEU A 91 -5.55 -13.34 -6.97
CA LEU A 91 -4.18 -13.63 -7.38
C LEU A 91 -3.47 -12.34 -7.79
N ILE A 92 -4.14 -11.49 -8.56
CA ILE A 92 -3.64 -10.19 -9.01
C ILE A 92 -3.27 -9.31 -7.80
N ALA A 93 -4.18 -9.17 -6.83
CA ALA A 93 -3.93 -8.38 -5.63
C ALA A 93 -2.70 -8.88 -4.84
N ARG A 94 -2.60 -10.20 -4.63
CA ARG A 94 -1.46 -10.81 -3.91
C ARG A 94 -0.14 -10.64 -4.64
N GLN A 95 -0.13 -10.81 -5.97
CA GLN A 95 1.07 -10.63 -6.76
C GLN A 95 1.52 -9.16 -6.73
N ILE A 96 0.61 -8.22 -6.94
CA ILE A 96 0.90 -6.78 -6.83
C ILE A 96 1.58 -6.43 -5.51
N ALA A 97 1.05 -6.94 -4.40
CA ALA A 97 1.61 -6.73 -3.08
C ALA A 97 3.03 -7.30 -2.92
N LYS A 98 3.33 -8.42 -3.59
CA LYS A 98 4.67 -9.01 -3.62
C LYS A 98 5.66 -8.21 -4.48
N PHE A 99 5.18 -7.61 -5.57
CA PHE A 99 6.02 -6.87 -6.52
C PHE A 99 6.32 -5.44 -6.10
N LEU A 100 5.39 -4.80 -5.40
CA LEU A 100 5.66 -3.52 -4.77
C LEU A 100 6.65 -3.78 -3.64
N ARG A 101 7.82 -3.13 -3.66
CA ARG A 101 8.84 -3.16 -2.60
C ARG A 101 8.37 -2.38 -1.36
N ALA A 102 7.16 -2.68 -0.93
CA ALA A 102 6.52 -2.20 0.27
C ALA A 102 6.95 -3.07 1.46
N ARG A 103 6.52 -2.68 2.66
CA ARG A 103 6.52 -3.62 3.79
C ARG A 103 5.70 -4.87 3.45
N GLU A 104 5.88 -5.91 4.26
CA GLU A 104 5.07 -7.12 4.15
C GLU A 104 3.58 -6.75 4.07
N PRO A 105 2.89 -7.17 2.99
CA PRO A 105 1.51 -6.80 2.76
C PRO A 105 0.62 -7.47 3.80
N LYS A 106 -0.26 -6.69 4.43
CA LYS A 106 -1.27 -7.24 5.33
C LYS A 106 -2.43 -7.76 4.49
N ILE A 107 -2.59 -9.07 4.42
CA ILE A 107 -3.71 -9.69 3.69
C ILE A 107 -4.75 -10.10 4.70
N VAL A 108 -5.99 -9.66 4.49
CA VAL A 108 -7.10 -9.96 5.39
C VAL A 108 -8.30 -10.37 4.57
N ASN A 109 -8.90 -11.50 4.94
CA ASN A 109 -10.12 -11.97 4.27
C ASN A 109 -11.34 -11.29 4.92
N GLY A 110 -12.31 -10.90 4.10
CA GLY A 110 -13.53 -10.24 4.53
C GLY A 110 -14.23 -10.94 5.70
N PRO A 111 -14.45 -12.26 5.62
CA PRO A 111 -15.03 -13.04 6.70
C PRO A 111 -14.20 -13.10 8.00
N GLU A 112 -12.87 -12.96 7.93
CA GLU A 112 -11.99 -13.03 9.12
C GLU A 112 -12.11 -11.78 10.00
N ILE A 113 -12.47 -10.64 9.40
CA ILE A 113 -12.69 -9.38 10.12
C ILE A 113 -14.03 -9.41 10.87
N LEU A 114 -15.00 -10.17 10.39
CA LEU A 114 -16.33 -10.27 11.00
C LEU A 114 -16.23 -11.06 12.32
N ASP A 115 -16.56 -10.37 13.41
CA ASP A 115 -16.57 -10.92 14.75
C ASP A 115 -18.01 -11.00 15.28
N LYS A 116 -18.29 -11.97 16.13
CA LYS A 116 -19.61 -12.14 16.74
C LYS A 116 -19.89 -11.05 17.77
N TYR A 117 -18.84 -10.45 18.32
CA TYR A 117 -18.93 -9.38 19.30
C TYR A 117 -18.96 -8.01 18.61
N VAL A 118 -20.02 -7.25 18.88
CA VAL A 118 -20.20 -5.89 18.34
C VAL A 118 -18.99 -5.02 18.69
N GLY A 119 -18.45 -4.31 17.70
CA GLY A 119 -17.30 -3.41 17.84
C GLY A 119 -15.93 -4.06 17.71
N GLN A 120 -15.79 -5.39 17.84
CA GLN A 120 -14.50 -6.07 17.69
C GLN A 120 -13.99 -6.04 16.24
N SER A 121 -14.88 -6.18 15.25
CA SER A 121 -14.52 -6.03 13.83
C SER A 121 -13.95 -4.65 13.52
N GLU A 122 -14.53 -3.59 14.08
CA GLU A 122 -14.04 -2.23 13.87
C GLU A 122 -12.70 -1.99 14.57
N ALA A 123 -12.51 -2.56 15.77
CA ALA A 123 -11.24 -2.49 16.48
C ALA A 123 -10.12 -3.14 15.67
N LYS A 124 -10.35 -4.34 15.12
CA LYS A 124 -9.41 -5.04 14.22
C LYS A 124 -9.05 -4.19 13.00
N ILE A 125 -10.04 -3.56 12.37
CA ILE A 125 -9.77 -2.66 11.22
C ILE A 125 -8.89 -1.48 11.66
N ARG A 126 -9.19 -0.82 12.79
CA ARG A 126 -8.36 0.30 13.28
C ARG A 126 -6.93 -0.14 13.57
N GLU A 127 -6.75 -1.31 14.17
CA GLU A 127 -5.43 -1.89 14.45
C GLU A 127 -4.62 -2.16 13.17
N LEU A 128 -5.27 -2.66 12.10
CA LEU A 128 -4.59 -2.89 10.82
C LEU A 128 -3.97 -1.61 10.24
N PHE A 129 -4.65 -0.47 10.38
CA PHE A 129 -4.19 0.84 9.91
C PHE A 129 -3.29 1.59 10.91
N ALA A 130 -3.30 1.23 12.20
CA ALA A 130 -2.58 1.95 13.24
C ALA A 130 -1.07 2.08 12.95
N ASP A 131 -0.42 0.99 12.54
CA ASP A 131 1.01 0.99 12.20
C ASP A 131 1.33 1.96 11.05
N ALA A 132 0.46 2.00 10.04
CA ALA A 132 0.62 2.85 8.87
C ALA A 132 0.42 4.33 9.23
N GLU A 133 -0.56 4.63 10.09
CA GLU A 133 -0.79 5.98 10.60
C GLU A 133 0.35 6.47 11.49
N GLU A 134 0.88 5.63 12.36
CA GLU A 134 1.99 5.97 13.24
C GLU A 134 3.26 6.28 12.43
N GLU A 135 3.58 5.45 11.43
CA GLU A 135 4.73 5.70 10.56
C GLU A 135 4.52 6.96 9.71
N GLN A 136 3.31 7.19 9.20
CA GLN A 136 3.00 8.42 8.48
C GLN A 136 3.17 9.68 9.37
N LYS A 137 2.83 9.60 10.66
CA LYS A 137 3.05 10.70 11.61
C LYS A 137 4.53 10.95 11.91
N LYS A 138 5.34 9.88 11.97
CA LYS A 138 6.79 9.97 12.25
C LYS A 138 7.59 10.47 11.05
N GLU A 139 7.35 9.89 9.87
CA GLU A 139 8.17 10.07 8.67
C GLU A 139 7.56 11.01 7.62
N GLY A 140 6.27 11.35 7.73
CA GLY A 140 5.59 12.25 6.79
C GLY A 140 5.60 11.70 5.36
N ASP A 141 6.02 12.51 4.39
CA ASP A 141 6.13 12.10 2.98
C ASP A 141 7.21 11.03 2.74
N ASN A 142 8.06 10.77 3.75
CA ASN A 142 9.06 9.72 3.72
C ASN A 142 8.56 8.41 4.35
N SER A 143 7.28 8.24 4.67
CA SER A 143 6.75 6.96 5.13
C SER A 143 6.95 5.85 4.08
N GLN A 144 7.14 4.61 4.52
CA GLN A 144 7.13 3.47 3.62
C GLN A 144 5.69 3.22 3.10
N LEU A 145 5.59 2.53 1.97
CA LEU A 145 4.29 2.13 1.45
C LEU A 145 3.76 0.96 2.31
N HIS A 146 2.62 1.18 2.96
CA HIS A 146 1.85 0.13 3.63
C HIS A 146 0.74 -0.33 2.69
N ILE A 147 0.68 -1.64 2.43
CA ILE A 147 -0.33 -2.25 1.56
C ILE A 147 -1.20 -3.17 2.41
N ILE A 148 -2.51 -2.92 2.37
CA ILE A 148 -3.52 -3.76 3.01
C ILE A 148 -4.41 -4.30 1.90
N ILE A 149 -4.52 -5.62 1.81
CA ILE A 149 -5.36 -6.31 0.85
C ILE A 149 -6.58 -6.85 1.60
N PHE A 150 -7.76 -6.42 1.17
CA PHE A 150 -9.03 -6.98 1.59
C PHE A 150 -9.51 -7.95 0.51
N ASP A 151 -9.46 -9.24 0.79
CA ASP A 151 -10.08 -10.27 -0.03
C ASP A 151 -11.57 -10.37 0.35
N GLU A 152 -12.48 -10.64 -0.59
CA GLU A 152 -13.92 -10.78 -0.29
C GLU A 152 -14.51 -9.60 0.53
N ILE A 153 -14.10 -8.37 0.20
CA ILE A 153 -14.54 -7.17 0.94
C ILE A 153 -16.06 -6.96 0.89
N ASP A 154 -16.73 -7.51 -0.11
CA ASP A 154 -18.18 -7.53 -0.25
C ASP A 154 -18.88 -8.25 0.92
N ALA A 155 -18.20 -9.18 1.61
CA ALA A 155 -18.71 -9.80 2.83
C ALA A 155 -18.90 -8.78 3.96
N ILE A 156 -18.03 -7.75 4.04
CA ILE A 156 -18.06 -6.69 5.06
C ILE A 156 -18.90 -5.50 4.57
N CYS A 157 -18.74 -5.11 3.32
CA CYS A 157 -19.36 -3.93 2.73
C CYS A 157 -20.79 -4.21 2.24
N ARG A 158 -21.69 -4.53 3.17
CA ARG A 158 -23.13 -4.62 2.86
C ARG A 158 -23.74 -3.22 2.74
N GLN A 159 -24.69 -3.07 1.82
CA GLN A 159 -25.45 -1.84 1.67
C GLN A 159 -26.17 -1.52 3.00
N ARG A 160 -25.93 -0.32 3.56
CA ARG A 160 -26.66 0.14 4.74
C ARG A 160 -28.16 0.22 4.39
N GLY A 161 -28.99 -0.51 5.13
CA GLY A 161 -30.45 -0.49 4.98
C GLY A 161 -31.10 -1.78 4.45
N THR A 162 -30.33 -2.78 3.99
CA THR A 162 -30.87 -4.11 3.59
C THR A 162 -30.98 -5.11 4.74
N VAL A 163 -31.14 -4.61 5.98
CA VAL A 163 -31.50 -5.46 7.11
C VAL A 163 -32.97 -5.83 6.95
N SER A 164 -33.24 -6.89 6.18
CA SER A 164 -34.45 -7.70 6.32
C SER A 164 -34.36 -8.48 7.64
N GLY A 165 -34.27 -7.75 8.74
CA GLY A 165 -34.45 -8.27 10.08
C GLY A 165 -35.94 -8.44 10.29
N GLY A 166 -36.51 -9.50 9.72
CA GLY A 166 -37.79 -10.02 10.16
C GLY A 166 -37.61 -10.56 11.57
N THR A 167 -37.64 -9.68 12.56
CA THR A 167 -38.01 -10.07 13.92
C THR A 167 -39.49 -10.39 13.88
N GLY A 168 -39.80 -11.66 13.57
CA GLY A 168 -41.10 -12.22 13.88
C GLY A 168 -41.22 -12.30 15.39
N VAL A 169 -41.88 -11.29 15.96
CA VAL A 169 -42.74 -11.45 17.13
C VAL A 169 -44.18 -11.43 16.64
#